data_AF-A0A9D0IDE9-F1
#
_entry.id   AF-A0A9D0IDE9-F1
#
_cell.length_a   1.000
_cell.length_b   1.000
_cell.length_c   1.000
_cell.angle_alpha   90.00
_cell.angle_beta   90.00
_cell.angle_gamma   90.00
#
_symmetry.space_group_name_H-M   'P 1'
#
loop_
_entity.id
_entity.type
_entity.pdbx_description
1 polymer ?
#
loop_
_entity_poly.entity_id
_entity_poly.type
_entity_poly.pdbx_seq_one_letter_code
_entity_poly.pdbx_strand_id
1 'polypeptide(L)'
;MSSALKTARKLARRLADEQVDVNEVEKVLAYARRVRDVDRVREVLGRLATQDLIVYSKRTKGYIQSIQRIVGPVLPRDPDAALELLGWTARLMRYEQQRRRAGR
;
A
#
# COMPACT_ATOMS: atom_id res chain seq x y z
N MET A 1 19.69 9.52 -4.31
CA MET A 1 18.32 8.96 -4.24
C MET A 1 18.09 8.46 -2.82
N SER A 2 17.16 9.07 -2.07
CA SER A 2 16.81 8.62 -0.70
C SER A 2 16.49 7.12 -0.67
N SER A 3 16.89 6.43 0.41
CA SER A 3 16.58 5.02 0.64
C SER A 3 15.07 4.76 0.54
N ALA A 4 14.24 5.68 1.05
CA ALA A 4 12.79 5.61 1.00
C ALA A 4 12.23 5.55 -0.44
N LEU A 5 12.78 6.36 -1.36
CA LEU A 5 12.32 6.38 -2.75
C LEU A 5 12.68 5.10 -3.52
N LYS A 6 13.84 4.50 -3.22
CA LYS A 6 14.22 3.18 -3.78
C LYS A 6 13.23 2.10 -3.32
N THR A 7 12.92 2.08 -2.02
CA THR A 7 11.95 1.15 -1.45
C THR A 7 10.56 1.37 -2.03
N ALA A 8 10.08 2.61 -2.09
CA ALA A 8 8.79 2.97 -2.68
C ALA A 8 8.65 2.47 -4.13
N ARG A 9 9.70 2.63 -4.95
CA ARG A 9 9.71 2.13 -6.33
C ARG A 9 9.63 0.61 -6.40
N LYS A 10 10.33 -0.10 -5.51
CA LYS A 10 10.25 -1.57 -5.43
C LYS A 10 8.85 -2.01 -5.01
N LEU A 11 8.24 -1.35 -4.03
CA LEU A 11 6.88 -1.64 -3.57
C LEU A 11 5.85 -1.39 -4.68
N ALA A 12 5.95 -0.25 -5.37
CA ALA A 12 5.03 0.12 -6.43
C ALA A 12 5.02 -0.92 -7.57
N ARG A 13 6.20 -1.40 -7.99
CA ARG A 13 6.30 -2.45 -9.01
C ARG A 13 5.66 -3.75 -8.56
N ARG A 14 6.00 -4.23 -7.36
CA ARG A 14 5.45 -5.48 -6.81
C ARG A 14 3.93 -5.43 -6.65
N LEU A 15 3.40 -4.33 -6.12
CA LEU A 15 1.96 -4.14 -5.97
C LEU A 15 1.26 -4.06 -7.32
N ALA A 16 1.87 -3.38 -8.30
CA ALA A 16 1.34 -3.36 -9.66
C ALA A 16 1.39 -4.75 -10.31
N ASP A 17 2.46 -5.53 -10.16
CA ASP A 17 2.60 -6.91 -10.67
C ASP A 17 1.46 -7.81 -10.14
N GLU A 18 1.09 -7.64 -8.88
CA GLU A 18 -0.05 -8.33 -8.26
C GLU A 18 -1.42 -7.67 -8.57
N GLN A 19 -1.44 -6.70 -9.47
CA GLN A 19 -2.64 -5.98 -9.93
C GLN A 19 -3.44 -5.32 -8.79
N VAL A 20 -2.75 -4.93 -7.71
CA VAL A 20 -3.34 -4.19 -6.60
C VAL A 20 -3.86 -2.84 -7.10
N ASP A 21 -5.10 -2.51 -6.76
CA ASP A 21 -5.65 -1.19 -7.03
C ASP A 21 -4.93 -0.14 -6.19
N VAL A 22 -4.46 0.93 -6.85
CA VAL A 22 -3.76 2.02 -6.18
C VAL A 22 -4.66 2.72 -5.16
N ASN A 23 -5.98 2.71 -5.38
CA ASN A 23 -6.95 3.26 -4.43
C ASN A 23 -6.89 2.58 -3.07
N GLU A 24 -6.57 1.28 -2.98
CA GLU A 24 -6.43 0.59 -1.70
C GLU A 24 -5.18 1.04 -0.95
N VAL A 25 -4.09 1.32 -1.65
CA VAL A 25 -2.89 1.92 -1.05
C VAL A 25 -3.16 3.35 -0.58
N GLU A 26 -3.95 4.12 -1.33
CA GLU A 26 -4.34 5.48 -0.96
C GLU A 26 -5.25 5.53 0.26
N LYS A 27 -6.15 4.54 0.44
CA LYS A 27 -6.93 4.39 1.68
C LYS A 27 -6.03 4.11 2.88
N VAL A 28 -5.01 3.26 2.73
CA VAL A 28 -4.03 2.99 3.79
C VAL A 28 -3.22 4.24 4.11
N LEU A 29 -2.78 5.00 3.10
CA LEU A 29 -2.13 6.29 3.28
C LEU A 29 -3.03 7.30 4.02
N ALA A 30 -4.30 7.42 3.61
CA ALA A 30 -5.26 8.31 4.27
C ALA A 30 -5.50 7.90 5.74
N TYR A 31 -5.61 6.60 6.01
CA TYR A 31 -5.73 6.09 7.36
C TYR A 31 -4.47 6.41 8.19
N ALA A 32 -3.27 6.15 7.66
CA ALA A 32 -2.00 6.47 8.31
C ALA A 32 -1.86 7.97 8.62
N ARG A 33 -2.29 8.85 7.69
CA ARG A 33 -2.31 10.31 7.92
C ARG A 33 -3.21 10.70 9.08
N ARG A 34 -4.37 10.04 9.17
CA ARG A 34 -5.37 10.32 10.21
C ARG A 34 -4.90 9.88 11.60
N VAL A 35 -4.29 8.70 11.71
CA VAL A 35 -3.95 8.13 13.02
C VAL A 35 -2.54 8.51 13.50
N ARG A 36 -1.61 8.77 12.58
CA ARG A 36 -0.17 9.02 12.86
C ARG A 36 0.45 8.02 13.85
N ASP A 37 -0.03 6.79 13.82
CA ASP A 37 0.42 5.64 14.60
C ASP A 37 0.58 4.45 13.64
N VAL A 38 1.83 4.05 13.41
CA VAL A 38 2.17 2.99 12.46
C VAL A 38 1.75 1.62 12.98
N ASP A 39 1.85 1.38 14.28
CA ASP A 39 1.49 0.08 14.85
C ASP A 39 -0.03 -0.14 14.73
N ARG A 40 -0.83 0.93 14.89
CA ARG A 40 -2.26 0.90 14.60
C ARG A 40 -2.57 0.64 13.12
N VAL A 41 -1.79 1.21 12.20
CA VAL A 41 -1.90 0.92 10.75
C VAL A 41 -1.63 -0.58 10.49
N ARG A 42 -0.57 -1.14 11.08
CA ARG A 42 -0.21 -2.56 10.93
C ARG A 42 -1.28 -3.48 11.50
N GLU A 43 -1.81 -3.16 12.68
CA GLU A 43 -2.91 -3.92 13.30
C GLU A 43 -4.14 -3.96 12.38
N VAL A 44 -4.57 -2.79 11.89
CA VAL A 44 -5.74 -2.71 10.99
C VAL A 44 -5.50 -3.47 9.69
N LEU A 45 -4.33 -3.32 9.06
CA LEU A 45 -3.99 -4.11 7.86
C LEU A 45 -4.06 -5.61 8.14
N GLY A 46 -3.54 -6.08 9.27
CA GLY A 46 -3.59 -7.50 9.66
C GLY A 46 -5.01 -8.01 9.91
N ARG A 47 -5.86 -7.19 10.54
CA ARG A 47 -7.27 -7.54 10.77
C ARG A 47 -8.06 -7.58 9.46
N LEU A 48 -7.89 -6.57 8.61
CA LEU A 48 -8.58 -6.48 7.32
C LEU A 48 -8.13 -7.58 6.33
N ALA A 49 -6.89 -8.05 6.42
CA ALA A 49 -6.39 -9.15 5.59
C ALA A 49 -6.99 -10.51 5.95
N THR A 50 -7.43 -10.68 7.21
CA THR A 50 -7.93 -11.95 7.74
C THR A 50 -9.45 -12.02 7.78
N GLN A 51 -10.12 -10.94 8.18
CA GLN A 51 -11.57 -10.89 8.36
C GLN A 51 -12.33 -10.89 7.02
N ASP A 52 -13.40 -11.68 6.95
CA ASP A 52 -14.41 -11.57 5.90
C ASP A 52 -15.42 -10.49 6.28
N LEU A 53 -15.09 -9.25 5.93
CA LEU A 53 -16.02 -8.14 6.11
C LEU A 53 -16.99 -8.14 4.94
N ILE A 54 -18.30 -8.18 5.25
CA ILE A 54 -19.42 -8.20 4.28
C ILE A 54 -19.31 -7.07 3.24
N VAL A 55 -18.67 -5.95 3.59
CA VAL A 55 -18.51 -4.77 2.73
C VAL A 55 -17.37 -4.93 1.70
N TYR A 56 -16.42 -5.85 1.92
CA TYR A 56 -15.30 -6.05 1.00
C TYR A 56 -15.55 -7.20 0.04
N SER A 57 -15.44 -6.91 -1.25
CA SER A 57 -15.36 -7.97 -2.26
C SER A 57 -14.16 -8.90 -1.97
N LYS A 58 -14.23 -10.15 -2.41
CA LYS A 58 -13.09 -11.09 -2.36
C LYS A 58 -11.82 -10.49 -2.97
N ARG A 59 -11.98 -9.64 -3.99
CA ARG A 59 -10.90 -8.93 -4.66
C ARG A 59 -10.27 -7.87 -3.76
N THR A 60 -11.07 -7.10 -3.04
CA THR A 60 -10.57 -6.10 -2.08
C THR A 60 -9.83 -6.77 -0.93
N LYS A 61 -10.32 -7.90 -0.42
CA LYS A 61 -9.60 -8.71 0.58
C LYS A 61 -8.21 -9.12 0.06
N GLY A 62 -8.15 -9.63 -1.18
CA GLY A 62 -6.88 -9.98 -1.83
C GLY A 62 -5.90 -8.80 -1.93
N TYR A 63 -6.39 -7.60 -2.28
CA TYR A 63 -5.55 -6.40 -2.31
C TYR A 63 -4.98 -6.05 -0.95
N ILE A 64 -5.78 -6.11 0.12
CA ILE A 64 -5.31 -5.83 1.47
C ILE A 64 -4.29 -6.88 1.92
N GLN A 65 -4.48 -8.16 1.59
CA GLN A 65 -3.50 -9.22 1.86
C GLN A 65 -2.17 -8.95 1.15
N SER A 66 -2.20 -8.54 -0.11
CA SER A 66 -1.00 -8.14 -0.86
C SER A 66 -0.32 -6.93 -0.24
N ILE A 67 -1.08 -5.90 0.16
CA ILE A 67 -0.54 -4.71 0.82
C ILE A 67 0.11 -5.09 2.16
N GLN A 68 -0.57 -5.87 2.99
CA GLN A 68 -0.04 -6.33 4.27
C GLN A 68 1.28 -7.09 4.07
N ARG A 69 1.33 -8.05 3.15
CA ARG A 69 2.51 -8.87 2.88
C ARG A 69 3.68 -8.08 2.27
N ILE A 70 3.39 -7.16 1.35
CA ILE A 70 4.43 -6.43 0.61
C ILE A 70 4.94 -5.21 1.38
N VAL A 71 4.03 -4.44 1.98
CA VAL A 71 4.32 -3.16 2.63
C VAL A 71 4.59 -3.34 4.12
N GLY A 72 3.81 -4.18 4.81
CA GLY A 72 3.87 -4.37 6.26
C GLY A 72 5.29 -4.58 6.82
N PRO A 73 6.10 -5.51 6.27
CA PRO A 73 7.45 -5.79 6.77
C PRO A 73 8.45 -4.63 6.63
N VAL A 74 8.20 -3.70 5.70
CA VAL A 74 9.13 -2.59 5.40
C VAL A 74 8.60 -1.22 5.79
N LEU A 75 7.38 -1.16 6.35
CA LEU A 75 6.76 0.09 6.78
C LEU A 75 7.56 0.65 7.98
N PRO A 76 8.16 1.85 7.91
CA PRO A 76 8.91 2.45 9.01
C PRO A 76 8.02 2.65 10.23
N ARG A 77 8.57 2.55 11.45
CA ARG A 77 7.84 2.86 12.70
C ARG A 77 7.59 4.36 12.88
N ASP A 78 8.48 5.18 12.34
CA ASP A 78 8.30 6.63 12.36
C ASP A 78 7.10 7.03 11.45
N PRO A 79 6.11 7.78 11.96
CA PRO A 79 4.92 8.15 11.19
C PRO A 79 5.25 8.95 9.93
N ASP A 80 6.20 9.88 9.98
CA ASP A 80 6.52 10.72 8.83
C ASP A 80 7.23 9.95 7.73
N ALA A 81 8.18 9.09 8.10
CA ALA A 81 8.82 8.16 7.17
C ALA A 81 7.81 7.16 6.57
N ALA A 82 6.84 6.70 7.35
CA ALA A 82 5.77 5.83 6.85
C ALA A 82 4.87 6.55 5.84
N LEU A 83 4.49 7.80 6.12
CA LEU A 83 3.71 8.63 5.22
C LEU A 83 4.46 8.95 3.93
N GLU A 84 5.75 9.26 4.02
CA GLU A 84 6.61 9.48 2.86
C GLU A 84 6.67 8.21 1.99
N LEU A 85 6.94 7.04 2.60
CA LEU A 85 7.03 5.77 1.88
C LEU A 85 5.71 5.42 1.18
N LEU A 86 4.58 5.50 1.89
CA LEU A 86 3.25 5.22 1.34
C LEU A 86 2.87 6.21 0.24
N GLY A 87 3.16 7.50 0.44
CA GLY A 87 2.90 8.55 -0.54
C GLY A 87 3.65 8.34 -1.85
N TRP A 88 4.95 8.07 -1.77
CA TRP A 88 5.74 7.76 -2.97
C TRP A 88 5.31 6.44 -3.63
N THR A 89 4.95 5.43 -2.84
CA THR A 89 4.47 4.15 -3.37
C THR A 89 3.20 4.33 -4.19
N ALA A 90 2.19 5.03 -3.64
CA ALA A 90 0.94 5.31 -4.35
C ALA A 90 1.18 6.12 -5.63
N ARG A 91 2.01 7.18 -5.55
CA ARG A 91 2.36 7.99 -6.72
C ARG A 91 3.03 7.17 -7.82
N LEU A 92 3.98 6.30 -7.47
CA LEU A 92 4.69 5.46 -8.42
C LEU A 92 3.81 4.37 -9.02
N MET A 93 2.88 3.80 -8.25
CA MET A 93 1.91 2.83 -8.77
C MET A 93 1.03 3.43 -9.88
N ARG A 94 0.62 4.70 -9.76
CA ARG A 94 -0.15 5.38 -10.82
C ARG A 94 0.61 5.38 -12.15
N TYR A 95 1.92 5.64 -12.12
CA TYR A 95 2.76 5.58 -13.32
C TYR A 95 2.89 4.15 -13.87
N GLU A 96 3.10 3.15 -13.02
CA GLU A 96 3.18 1.74 -13.45
C GLU A 96 1.86 1.27 -14.09
N GLN A 97 0.72 1.65 -13.52
CA GLN A 97 -0.60 1.32 -14.07
C GLN A 97 -0.87 2.04 -15.40
N GLN A 98 -0.50 3.32 -15.52
CA GLN A 98 -0.61 4.06 -16.78
C GLN A 98 0.24 3.42 -17.88
N ARG A 99 1.51 3.07 -17.58
CA ARG A 99 2.40 2.38 -18.54
C ARG A 99 1.80 1.08 -19.06
N ARG A 100 1.17 0.28 -18.19
CA ARG A 100 0.52 -0.99 -18.58
C ARG A 100 -0.79 -0.84 -19.34
N ARG A 101 -1.41 0.34 -19.28
CA ARG A 101 -2.58 0.67 -20.10
C ARG A 101 -2.17 1.17 -21.48
N ALA A 102 -1.06 1.91 -21.58
CA ALA A 102 -0.54 2.44 -22.83
C ALA A 102 0.20 1.40 -23.70
N GLY A 103 0.71 0.31 -23.10
CA GLY A 103 1.33 -0.80 -23.83
C GLY A 103 0.39 -1.97 -24.16
N ARG A 104 -0.93 -1.75 -24.05
CA ARG A 104 -2.00 -2.66 -24.48
C ARG A 104 -2.71 -2.04 -25.67
#